data_AF-A0AAE9FCP7-F1
#
_entry.id   AF-A0AAE9FCP7-F1
#
_cell.length_a   1.000
_cell.length_b   1.000
_cell.length_c   1.000
_cell.angle_alpha   90.00
_cell.angle_beta   90.00
_cell.angle_gamma   90.00
#
_symmetry.space_group_name_H-M   'P 1'
#
loop_
_entity.id
_entity.type
_entity.pdbx_description
1 polymer ?
#
loop_
_entity_poly.entity_id
_entity_poly.type
_entity_poly.pdbx_seq_one_letter_code
_entity_poly.pdbx_strand_id
1 'polypeptide(L)'
;MKLQNFIPDVIFLGCLAVFTKAEPYLTIWNYVHHKRYGAFPEEDHISLVYMLGGNFMTRLMFMQHFKSVLSYSDHYFRLYFIVDDDNMQDVQDLMASWNVSNCDWFFYNLTEYEDRVKWIPNSHYSKYYGLSKLLIPEILPDTLGKIMFVDIDFVFRTDIFHLWQMFRNFDRNQSLGMTENLSDYYLNKNGKKSVWTARVSNM
;
A
#
# COMPACT_ATOMS: atom_id res chain seq x y z
N MET A 1 52.56 -22.65 -18.79
CA MET A 1 52.03 -22.54 -20.17
C MET A 1 50.52 -22.67 -20.10
N LYS A 2 49.81 -21.67 -20.62
CA LYS A 2 48.35 -21.63 -20.76
C LYS A 2 47.84 -22.90 -21.46
N LEU A 3 46.58 -23.24 -21.23
CA LEU A 3 45.63 -23.53 -22.31
C LEU A 3 44.20 -23.29 -21.79
N GLN A 4 43.75 -22.06 -22.00
CA GLN A 4 42.35 -21.72 -22.20
C GLN A 4 41.92 -22.20 -23.59
N ASN A 5 40.60 -22.44 -23.72
CA ASN A 5 39.76 -22.63 -24.93
C ASN A 5 39.26 -24.08 -25.11
N PHE A 6 37.98 -24.39 -25.34
CA PHE A 6 36.70 -23.66 -25.32
C PHE A 6 35.59 -24.68 -25.72
N ILE A 7 34.43 -24.67 -25.02
CA ILE A 7 33.04 -24.98 -25.50
C ILE A 7 32.67 -26.44 -25.93
N PRO A 8 31.39 -26.95 -25.84
CA PRO A 8 30.07 -26.38 -25.43
C PRO A 8 29.22 -27.24 -24.44
N ASP A 9 28.01 -26.76 -24.11
CA ASP A 9 26.78 -27.49 -23.72
C ASP A 9 26.49 -27.91 -22.25
N VAL A 10 25.53 -27.19 -21.66
CA VAL A 10 24.48 -27.50 -20.66
C VAL A 10 24.47 -28.91 -20.01
N ILE A 11 24.34 -28.96 -18.67
CA ILE A 11 23.26 -29.68 -17.92
C ILE A 11 23.21 -29.15 -16.47
N PHE A 12 22.01 -28.70 -16.07
CA PHE A 12 21.61 -28.41 -14.69
C PHE A 12 21.16 -29.71 -14.01
N LEU A 13 21.71 -30.03 -12.83
CA LEU A 13 21.20 -30.96 -11.81
C LEU A 13 22.11 -30.74 -10.58
N GLY A 14 21.66 -30.25 -9.43
CA GLY A 14 20.55 -30.73 -8.63
C GLY A 14 21.15 -31.15 -7.29
N CYS A 15 21.23 -30.23 -6.32
CA CYS A 15 21.61 -30.57 -4.96
C CYS A 15 20.38 -31.08 -4.21
N LEU A 16 20.25 -32.40 -4.20
CA LEU A 16 19.34 -33.18 -3.38
C LEU A 16 19.72 -33.01 -1.90
N ALA A 17 19.00 -32.17 -1.16
CA ALA A 17 18.93 -32.28 0.29
C ALA A 17 17.69 -33.12 0.62
N VAL A 18 17.91 -34.37 1.01
CA VAL A 18 16.85 -35.26 1.51
C VAL A 18 16.48 -34.80 2.91
N PHE A 19 15.39 -34.03 3.04
CA PHE A 19 14.72 -33.78 4.31
C PHE A 19 13.59 -34.80 4.46
N THR A 20 13.80 -35.83 5.29
CA THR A 20 12.73 -36.74 5.72
C THR A 20 11.98 -36.12 6.89
N LYS A 21 11.15 -35.12 6.60
CA LYS A 21 9.93 -34.76 7.34
C LYS A 21 9.17 -33.77 6.47
N ALA A 22 7.97 -34.16 6.04
CA ALA A 22 7.06 -33.27 5.35
C ALA A 22 6.53 -32.24 6.34
N GLU A 23 7.19 -31.09 6.44
CA GLU A 23 6.60 -29.89 7.02
C GLU A 23 6.01 -29.08 5.85
N PRO A 24 4.68 -28.91 5.75
CA PRO A 24 4.13 -27.87 4.91
C PRO A 24 4.57 -26.52 5.50
N TYR A 25 4.65 -25.48 4.69
CA TYR A 25 5.07 -24.12 5.09
C TYR A 25 6.60 -23.89 5.17
N LEU A 26 7.24 -23.95 3.99
CA LEU A 26 8.44 -23.15 3.73
C LEU A 26 8.04 -21.66 3.77
N THR A 27 8.03 -21.07 4.96
CA THR A 27 7.88 -19.63 5.11
C THR A 27 9.19 -18.93 4.78
N ILE A 28 9.12 -17.95 3.88
CA ILE A 28 10.17 -16.97 3.52
C ILE A 28 10.74 -16.22 4.75
N TRP A 29 10.13 -16.35 5.92
CA TRP A 29 10.48 -15.66 7.17
C TRP A 29 11.83 -16.02 7.80
N ASN A 30 12.52 -17.07 7.35
CA ASN A 30 13.77 -17.52 7.98
C ASN A 30 15.05 -16.77 7.54
N TYR A 31 14.96 -15.74 6.70
CA TYR A 31 16.15 -15.07 6.15
C TYR A 31 16.26 -13.55 6.34
N VAL A 32 15.37 -12.91 7.12
CA VAL A 32 15.43 -11.45 7.29
C VAL A 32 15.63 -11.06 8.74
N HIS A 33 16.90 -10.87 9.13
CA HIS A 33 17.26 -10.13 10.33
C HIS A 33 17.05 -8.63 10.07
N HIS A 34 15.82 -8.16 10.26
CA HIS A 34 15.55 -6.73 10.38
C HIS A 34 16.17 -6.26 11.70
N LYS A 35 17.25 -5.47 11.62
CA LYS A 35 17.71 -4.69 12.78
C LYS A 35 16.62 -3.65 13.04
N ARG A 36 16.03 -3.68 14.24
CA ARG A 36 15.22 -2.57 14.77
C ARG A 36 16.06 -1.29 14.79
N TYR A 37 16.06 -0.54 13.70
CA TYR A 37 16.35 0.88 13.77
C TYR A 37 15.17 1.46 14.54
N GLY A 38 15.39 1.77 15.82
CA GLY A 38 14.33 2.16 16.73
C GLY A 38 13.35 3.12 16.07
N ALA A 39 12.12 2.64 15.89
CA ALA A 39 10.97 3.52 15.81
C ALA A 39 11.06 4.46 17.02
N PHE A 40 10.76 5.74 16.81
CA PHE A 40 10.89 6.78 17.82
C PHE A 40 10.29 6.31 19.16
N PRO A 41 10.81 6.75 20.32
CA PRO A 41 10.18 6.44 21.62
C PRO A 41 8.69 6.82 21.70
N GLU A 42 8.22 7.69 20.80
CA GLU A 42 6.85 8.21 20.70
C GLU A 42 6.04 7.63 19.51
N GLU A 43 6.66 6.81 18.64
CA GLU A 43 6.01 6.25 17.44
C GLU A 43 6.23 4.74 17.40
N ASP A 44 5.53 4.01 18.26
CA ASP A 44 5.59 2.55 18.35
C ASP A 44 4.94 1.83 17.15
N HIS A 45 4.30 2.56 16.23
CA HIS A 45 3.56 2.01 15.09
C HIS A 45 3.57 2.89 13.84
N ILE A 46 3.29 2.26 12.68
CA ILE A 46 3.02 2.90 11.39
C ILE A 46 1.52 2.78 11.11
N SER A 47 0.84 3.91 10.89
CA SER A 47 -0.59 3.94 10.56
C SER A 47 -0.81 3.97 9.06
N LEU A 48 -1.43 2.91 8.52
CA LEU A 48 -1.72 2.76 7.09
C LEU A 48 -3.22 2.78 6.85
N VAL A 49 -3.64 3.55 5.86
CA VAL A 49 -5.04 3.65 5.44
C VAL A 49 -5.20 3.00 4.08
N TYR A 50 -6.14 2.05 4.01
CA TYR A 50 -6.47 1.32 2.80
C TYR A 50 -7.93 1.55 2.44
N MET A 51 -8.21 1.84 1.17
CA MET A 51 -9.56 1.87 0.64
C MET A 51 -9.79 0.59 -0.17
N LEU A 52 -10.54 -0.35 0.40
CA LEU A 52 -10.82 -1.64 -0.23
C LEU A 52 -12.31 -1.72 -0.56
N GLY A 53 -12.66 -1.34 -1.78
CA GLY A 53 -14.01 -1.46 -2.30
C GLY A 53 -14.08 -2.29 -3.58
N GLY A 54 -15.29 -2.66 -3.96
CA GLY A 54 -15.57 -3.36 -5.20
C GLY A 54 -15.61 -4.88 -5.05
N ASN A 55 -14.62 -5.59 -5.60
CA ASN A 55 -14.71 -7.04 -5.76
C ASN A 55 -13.51 -7.80 -5.16
N PHE A 56 -13.59 -9.13 -5.21
CA PHE A 56 -12.56 -10.06 -4.75
C PHE A 56 -11.13 -9.71 -5.19
N MET A 57 -10.96 -9.10 -6.37
CA MET A 57 -9.63 -8.76 -6.89
C MET A 57 -8.94 -7.68 -6.06
N THR A 58 -9.69 -6.74 -5.48
CA THR A 58 -9.19 -5.73 -4.54
C THR A 58 -8.53 -6.41 -3.32
N ARG A 59 -9.11 -7.49 -2.81
CA ARG A 59 -8.55 -8.24 -1.68
C ARG A 59 -7.25 -8.96 -2.05
N LEU A 60 -7.19 -9.56 -3.24
CA LEU A 60 -5.97 -10.19 -3.74
C LEU A 60 -4.82 -9.18 -3.93
N MET A 61 -5.13 -8.00 -4.49
CA MET A 61 -4.17 -6.92 -4.64
C MET A 61 -3.67 -6.43 -3.29
N PHE A 62 -4.57 -6.21 -2.33
CA PHE A 62 -4.21 -5.87 -0.96
C PHE A 62 -3.29 -6.93 -0.33
N MET A 63 -3.59 -8.22 -0.48
CA MET A 63 -2.73 -9.28 0.05
C MET A 63 -1.33 -9.24 -0.56
N GLN A 64 -1.20 -9.08 -1.88
CA GLN A 64 0.09 -8.98 -2.55
C GLN A 64 0.86 -7.73 -2.08
N HIS A 65 0.18 -6.60 -2.04
CA HIS A 65 0.71 -5.34 -1.55
C HIS A 65 1.21 -5.46 -0.11
N PHE A 66 0.37 -5.91 0.83
CA PHE A 66 0.73 -5.95 2.24
C PHE A 66 1.76 -7.04 2.54
N LYS A 67 1.79 -8.15 1.80
CA LYS A 67 2.92 -9.11 1.84
C LYS A 67 4.25 -8.43 1.53
N SER A 68 4.27 -7.53 0.55
CA SER A 68 5.48 -6.79 0.21
C SER A 68 5.90 -5.85 1.35
N VAL A 69 4.96 -5.21 2.04
CA VAL A 69 5.25 -4.41 3.25
C VAL A 69 5.90 -5.30 4.32
N LEU A 70 5.25 -6.41 4.68
CA LEU A 70 5.74 -7.31 5.73
C LEU A 70 7.08 -7.97 5.37
N SER A 71 7.38 -8.14 4.08
CA SER A 71 8.67 -8.69 3.63
C SER A 71 9.85 -7.77 3.94
N TYR A 72 9.62 -6.44 3.99
CA TYR A 72 10.67 -5.44 4.15
C TYR A 72 10.59 -4.66 5.47
N SER A 73 9.60 -4.94 6.33
CA SER A 73 9.43 -4.23 7.61
C SER A 73 8.91 -5.17 8.70
N ASP A 74 9.46 -5.02 9.91
CA ASP A 74 9.02 -5.69 11.15
C ASP A 74 8.30 -4.75 12.12
N HIS A 75 8.00 -3.51 11.70
CA HIS A 75 7.25 -2.53 12.50
C HIS A 75 5.86 -3.04 12.90
N TYR A 76 5.31 -2.44 13.96
CA TYR A 76 3.91 -2.60 14.30
C TYR A 76 3.06 -1.73 13.38
N PHE A 77 1.99 -2.28 12.81
CA PHE A 77 1.11 -1.56 11.91
C PHE A 77 -0.28 -1.37 12.50
N ARG A 78 -0.84 -0.18 12.37
CA ARG A 78 -2.29 0.04 12.55
C ARG A 78 -2.91 0.22 11.18
N LEU A 79 -3.78 -0.70 10.80
CA LEU A 79 -4.43 -0.73 9.49
C LEU A 79 -5.84 -0.17 9.62
N TYR A 80 -6.15 0.90 8.90
CA TYR A 80 -7.48 1.49 8.87
C TYR A 80 -8.09 1.18 7.50
N PHE A 81 -9.03 0.26 7.48
CA PHE A 81 -9.72 -0.19 6.28
C PHE A 81 -11.00 0.63 6.08
N ILE A 82 -11.03 1.42 5.02
CA ILE A 82 -12.24 2.09 4.52
C ILE A 82 -12.85 1.16 3.47
N VAL A 83 -13.99 0.57 3.78
CA VAL A 83 -14.59 -0.51 2.99
C VAL A 83 -16.08 -0.27 2.80
N ASP A 84 -16.62 -0.69 1.66
CA ASP A 84 -18.06 -0.75 1.47
C ASP A 84 -18.67 -1.91 2.29
N ASP A 85 -19.99 -1.85 2.50
CA ASP A 85 -20.71 -2.88 3.26
C ASP A 85 -20.56 -4.28 2.65
N ASP A 86 -20.48 -4.35 1.32
CA ASP A 86 -20.36 -5.60 0.56
C ASP A 86 -19.02 -6.32 0.84
N ASN A 87 -17.94 -5.58 1.10
CA ASN A 87 -16.60 -6.14 1.32
C ASN A 87 -16.17 -6.21 2.79
N MET A 88 -16.89 -5.57 3.71
CA MET A 88 -16.46 -5.47 5.11
C MET A 88 -16.20 -6.83 5.76
N GLN A 89 -17.15 -7.76 5.64
CA GLN A 89 -17.02 -9.11 6.21
C GLN A 89 -15.85 -9.88 5.56
N ASP A 90 -15.70 -9.79 4.24
CA ASP A 90 -14.65 -10.51 3.54
C ASP A 90 -13.24 -10.01 3.91
N VAL A 91 -13.07 -8.71 4.16
CA VAL A 91 -11.78 -8.14 4.61
C VAL A 91 -11.54 -8.49 6.08
N GLN A 92 -12.58 -8.52 6.92
CA GLN A 92 -12.48 -8.97 8.31
C GLN A 92 -12.04 -10.44 8.37
N ASP A 93 -12.65 -11.32 7.58
CA ASP A 93 -12.31 -12.75 7.51
C ASP A 93 -10.90 -12.96 6.95
N LEU A 94 -10.50 -12.15 5.96
CA LEU A 94 -9.14 -12.14 5.45
C LEU A 94 -8.13 -11.83 6.56
N MET A 95 -8.30 -10.72 7.28
CA MET A 95 -7.35 -10.34 8.33
C MET A 95 -7.30 -11.35 9.48
N ALA A 96 -8.47 -11.85 9.90
CA ALA A 96 -8.57 -12.85 10.95
C ALA A 96 -7.90 -14.18 10.55
N SER A 97 -8.10 -14.65 9.31
CA SER A 97 -7.48 -15.89 8.82
C SER A 97 -5.99 -15.74 8.56
N TRP A 98 -5.53 -14.53 8.25
CA TRP A 98 -4.12 -14.29 7.94
C TRP A 98 -3.23 -14.29 9.19
N ASN A 99 -3.81 -13.99 10.37
CA ASN A 99 -3.18 -14.11 11.69
C ASN A 99 -1.81 -13.42 11.80
N VAL A 100 -1.74 -12.16 11.32
CA VAL A 100 -0.54 -11.33 11.35
C VAL A 100 -0.37 -10.73 12.75
N SER A 101 0.75 -11.01 13.42
CA SER A 101 0.95 -10.69 14.84
C SER A 101 1.45 -9.26 15.12
N ASN A 102 1.95 -8.56 14.10
CA ASN A 102 2.47 -7.20 14.20
C ASN A 102 1.52 -6.15 13.63
N CYS A 103 0.21 -6.39 13.69
CA CYS A 103 -0.76 -5.37 13.31
C CYS A 103 -2.09 -5.43 14.07
N ASP A 104 -2.64 -4.25 14.31
CA ASP A 104 -4.06 -4.06 14.60
C ASP A 104 -4.79 -3.58 13.35
N TRP A 105 -6.08 -3.85 13.26
CA TRP A 105 -6.92 -3.33 12.18
C TRP A 105 -8.27 -2.79 12.66
N PHE A 106 -8.74 -1.77 11.95
CA PHE A 106 -9.96 -1.03 12.23
C PHE A 106 -10.74 -0.85 10.93
N PHE A 107 -12.07 -0.78 11.03
CA PHE A 107 -12.96 -0.65 9.88
C PHE A 107 -13.78 0.64 9.93
N TYR A 108 -13.95 1.26 8.77
CA TYR A 108 -14.80 2.43 8.55
C TYR A 108 -15.69 2.20 7.33
N ASN A 109 -16.97 2.53 7.48
CA ASN A 109 -17.96 2.31 6.43
C ASN A 109 -17.85 3.39 5.36
N LEU A 110 -17.55 2.96 4.13
CA LEU A 110 -17.49 3.83 2.96
C LEU A 110 -18.89 4.16 2.44
N THR A 111 -19.84 3.22 2.49
CA THR A 111 -21.20 3.38 1.93
C THR A 111 -21.92 4.59 2.50
N GLU A 112 -21.71 4.91 3.78
CA GLU A 112 -22.30 6.08 4.45
C GLU A 112 -21.94 7.43 3.77
N TYR A 113 -20.87 7.45 2.98
CA TYR A 113 -20.34 8.65 2.34
C TYR A 113 -20.59 8.69 0.83
N GLU A 114 -21.38 7.77 0.28
CA GLU A 114 -21.64 7.69 -1.17
C GLU A 114 -22.15 9.02 -1.74
N ASP A 115 -23.11 9.62 -1.03
CA ASP A 115 -23.79 10.84 -1.42
C ASP A 115 -22.86 12.05 -1.51
N ARG A 116 -21.70 12.00 -0.85
CA ARG A 116 -20.70 13.09 -0.84
C ARG A 116 -20.01 13.26 -2.18
N VAL A 117 -19.89 12.20 -2.97
CA VAL A 117 -19.13 12.19 -4.23
C VAL A 117 -19.92 11.68 -5.43
N LYS A 118 -21.02 10.95 -5.23
CA LYS A 118 -21.82 10.38 -6.33
C LYS A 118 -22.34 11.41 -7.33
N TRP A 119 -22.51 12.66 -6.89
CA TRP A 119 -22.99 13.76 -7.73
C TRP A 119 -21.93 14.24 -8.73
N ILE A 120 -20.66 13.89 -8.55
CA ILE A 120 -19.56 14.28 -9.43
C ILE A 120 -19.58 13.37 -10.67
N PRO A 121 -19.78 13.92 -11.88
CA PRO A 121 -19.75 13.11 -13.10
C PRO A 121 -18.40 12.42 -13.27
N ASN A 122 -18.40 11.09 -13.44
CA ASN A 122 -17.16 10.33 -13.55
C ASN A 122 -17.29 9.17 -14.56
N SER A 123 -16.32 9.08 -15.49
CA SER A 123 -16.19 8.00 -16.48
C SER A 123 -15.05 7.03 -16.20
N HIS A 124 -14.21 7.31 -15.19
CA HIS A 124 -13.11 6.47 -14.78
C HIS A 124 -13.58 5.14 -14.21
N TYR A 125 -12.87 4.03 -14.42
CA TYR A 125 -13.32 2.70 -14.01
C TYR A 125 -13.51 2.57 -12.49
N SER A 126 -12.70 3.27 -11.69
CA SER A 126 -12.85 3.27 -10.23
C SER A 126 -13.94 4.20 -9.70
N LYS A 127 -14.60 4.98 -10.58
CA LYS A 127 -15.74 5.88 -10.31
C LYS A 127 -15.78 6.42 -8.87
N TYR A 128 -16.69 5.85 -8.10
CA TYR A 128 -16.98 6.13 -6.70
C TYR A 128 -15.74 5.97 -5.81
N TYR A 129 -15.14 4.77 -5.79
CA TYR A 129 -13.96 4.46 -4.98
C TYR A 129 -12.76 5.38 -5.25
N GLY A 130 -12.56 5.78 -6.51
CA GLY A 130 -11.51 6.73 -6.86
C GLY A 130 -11.70 8.11 -6.22
N LEU A 131 -12.94 8.61 -6.25
CA LEU A 131 -13.29 9.92 -5.68
C LEU A 131 -13.37 9.90 -4.16
N SER A 132 -13.79 8.78 -3.56
CA SER A 132 -13.91 8.68 -2.10
C SER A 132 -12.59 8.81 -1.36
N LYS A 133 -11.44 8.66 -2.04
CA LYS A 133 -10.12 8.99 -1.46
C LYS A 133 -10.05 10.44 -0.94
N LEU A 134 -10.82 11.36 -1.51
CA LEU A 134 -10.92 12.75 -1.04
C LEU A 134 -11.66 12.87 0.30
N LEU A 135 -12.41 11.85 0.69
CA LEU A 135 -13.23 11.82 1.91
C LEU A 135 -12.48 11.22 3.09
N ILE A 136 -11.23 10.75 2.92
CA ILE A 136 -10.44 10.16 4.00
C ILE A 136 -10.39 11.03 5.26
N PRO A 137 -10.18 12.37 5.19
CA PRO A 137 -10.19 13.23 6.38
C PRO A 137 -11.57 13.38 7.05
N GLU A 138 -12.66 13.06 6.34
CA GLU A 138 -14.02 13.10 6.87
C GLU A 138 -14.45 11.75 7.46
N ILE A 139 -13.99 10.64 6.85
CA ILE A 139 -14.30 9.28 7.28
C ILE A 139 -13.54 8.90 8.55
N LEU A 140 -12.28 9.32 8.65
CA LEU A 140 -11.41 8.96 9.76
C LEU A 140 -11.57 9.95 10.93
N PRO A 141 -11.53 9.48 12.19
CA PRO A 141 -11.62 10.36 13.35
C PRO A 141 -10.41 11.30 13.42
N ASP A 142 -10.67 12.53 13.86
CA ASP A 142 -9.69 13.60 14.06
C ASP A 142 -8.60 13.26 15.10
N THR A 143 -8.84 12.26 15.93
CA THR A 143 -7.87 11.72 16.89
C THR A 143 -6.74 10.91 16.23
N LEU A 144 -6.92 10.47 14.97
CA LEU A 144 -5.89 9.76 14.22
C LEU A 144 -4.89 10.77 13.67
N GLY A 145 -3.76 10.92 14.38
CA GLY A 145 -2.71 11.90 14.02
C GLY A 145 -2.13 11.71 12.61
N LYS A 146 -0.95 11.08 12.49
CA LYS A 146 -0.33 10.85 11.17
C LYS A 146 -0.89 9.58 10.55
N ILE A 147 -1.20 9.62 9.26
CA ILE A 147 -1.63 8.45 8.49
C ILE A 147 -0.95 8.44 7.11
N MET A 148 -0.63 7.27 6.58
CA MET A 148 -0.27 7.11 5.17
C MET A 148 -1.38 6.39 4.42
N PHE A 149 -2.03 7.08 3.50
CA PHE A 149 -2.87 6.42 2.51
C PHE A 149 -1.99 5.71 1.48
N VAL A 150 -2.29 4.44 1.22
CA VAL A 150 -1.49 3.60 0.33
C VAL A 150 -2.40 2.88 -0.66
N ASP A 151 -2.17 3.11 -1.95
CA ASP A 151 -2.84 2.33 -3.01
C ASP A 151 -2.31 0.89 -3.07
N ILE A 152 -3.18 -0.03 -3.44
CA ILE A 152 -2.91 -1.49 -3.39
C ILE A 152 -2.39 -2.06 -4.71
N ASP A 153 -2.26 -1.24 -5.75
CA ASP A 153 -1.86 -1.65 -7.10
C ASP A 153 -0.34 -1.62 -7.33
N PHE A 154 0.45 -1.44 -6.27
CA PHE A 154 1.90 -1.54 -6.30
C PHE A 154 2.45 -2.37 -5.13
N VAL A 155 3.75 -2.68 -5.19
CA VAL A 155 4.46 -3.42 -4.16
C VAL A 155 5.68 -2.65 -3.68
N PHE A 156 6.01 -2.80 -2.40
CA PHE A 156 7.22 -2.27 -1.79
C PHE A 156 8.42 -3.18 -2.10
N ARG A 157 9.59 -2.54 -2.29
CA ARG A 157 10.89 -3.20 -2.43
C ARG A 157 11.92 -2.71 -1.40
N THR A 158 11.44 -2.02 -0.38
CA THR A 158 12.23 -1.44 0.70
C THR A 158 11.32 -1.21 1.90
N ASP A 159 11.91 -0.88 3.04
CA ASP A 159 11.17 -0.60 4.27
C ASP A 159 10.28 0.64 4.09
N ILE A 160 8.98 0.47 4.34
CA ILE A 160 7.97 1.54 4.27
C ILE A 160 8.23 2.64 5.30
N PHE A 161 8.97 2.34 6.38
CA PHE A 161 9.33 3.32 7.40
C PHE A 161 10.09 4.52 6.83
N HIS A 162 10.84 4.36 5.73
CA HIS A 162 11.49 5.49 5.05
C HIS A 162 10.50 6.56 4.57
N LEU A 163 9.30 6.15 4.12
CA LEU A 163 8.23 7.08 3.79
C LEU A 163 7.63 7.71 5.05
N TRP A 164 7.40 6.90 6.08
CA TRP A 164 6.87 7.39 7.36
C TRP A 164 7.76 8.48 7.98
N GLN A 165 9.09 8.33 7.88
CA GLN A 165 10.04 9.33 8.35
C GLN A 165 9.91 10.69 7.65
N MET A 166 9.28 10.78 6.48
CA MET A 166 9.07 12.05 5.77
C MET A 166 8.16 13.02 6.53
N PHE A 167 7.31 12.53 7.44
CA PHE A 167 6.53 13.42 8.33
C PHE A 167 7.42 14.33 9.18
N ARG A 168 8.69 13.98 9.42
CA ARG A 168 9.64 14.83 10.16
C ARG A 168 10.04 16.09 9.41
N ASN A 169 9.86 16.08 8.09
CA ASN A 169 10.17 17.21 7.24
C ASN A 169 8.98 18.17 7.10
N PHE A 170 7.82 17.83 7.67
CA PHE A 170 6.65 18.68 7.62
C PHE A 170 6.80 19.85 8.58
N ASP A 171 6.58 21.06 8.08
CA ASP A 171 6.38 22.23 8.92
C ASP A 171 4.93 22.33 9.40
N ARG A 172 4.61 23.38 10.18
CA ARG A 172 3.27 23.58 10.76
C ARG A 172 2.19 23.90 9.73
N ASN A 173 2.55 24.20 8.49
CA ASN A 173 1.63 24.53 7.40
C ASN A 173 1.42 23.36 6.43
N GLN A 174 2.20 22.28 6.55
CA GLN A 174 2.11 21.11 5.69
C GLN A 174 1.24 20.03 6.35
N SER A 175 0.15 19.67 5.68
CA SER A 175 -0.78 18.62 6.15
C SER A 175 -0.84 17.41 5.21
N LEU A 176 -0.30 17.51 4.00
CA LEU A 176 -0.34 16.47 2.98
C LEU A 176 1.01 16.38 2.25
N GLY A 177 1.53 15.17 2.12
CA GLY A 177 2.70 14.85 1.29
C GLY A 177 2.30 13.93 0.14
N MET A 178 2.75 14.25 -1.07
CA MET A 178 2.50 13.46 -2.28
C MET A 178 3.74 13.46 -3.17
N THR A 179 3.89 12.44 -4.00
CA THR A 179 4.90 12.39 -5.05
C THR A 179 4.44 13.14 -6.29
N GLU A 180 5.38 13.64 -7.09
CA GLU A 180 5.06 14.26 -8.38
C GLU A 180 4.46 13.22 -9.36
N ASN A 181 3.54 13.67 -10.23
CA ASN A 181 3.10 12.83 -11.35
C ASN A 181 4.24 12.72 -12.37
N LEU A 182 4.62 11.48 -12.70
CA LEU A 182 5.68 11.17 -13.66
C LEU A 182 5.20 11.11 -15.12
N SER A 183 3.92 11.34 -15.39
CA SER A 183 3.35 11.36 -16.74
C SER A 183 3.11 12.78 -17.24
N ASP A 184 3.09 12.92 -18.56
CA ASP A 184 2.78 14.18 -19.27
C ASP A 184 1.30 14.55 -19.22
N TYR A 185 0.47 13.84 -18.45
CA TYR A 185 -0.98 14.00 -18.40
C TYR A 185 -1.40 15.45 -18.08
N TYR A 186 -0.60 16.14 -17.26
CA TYR A 186 -0.85 17.54 -16.87
C TYR A 186 -0.09 18.56 -17.73
N LEU A 187 0.50 18.14 -18.85
CA LEU A 187 1.15 19.05 -19.79
C LEU A 187 0.20 19.38 -20.95
N ASN A 188 0.24 20.64 -21.37
CA ASN A 188 -0.39 21.02 -22.64
C ASN A 188 0.46 20.53 -23.83
N LYS A 189 -0.04 20.72 -25.05
CA LYS A 189 0.63 20.33 -26.31
C LYS A 189 2.05 20.91 -26.48
N ASN A 190 2.39 21.95 -25.72
CA ASN A 190 3.70 22.62 -25.75
C ASN A 190 4.61 22.19 -24.58
N GLY A 191 4.26 21.12 -23.86
CA GLY A 191 5.03 20.61 -22.72
C GLY A 191 4.99 21.50 -21.48
N LYS A 192 4.09 22.50 -21.41
CA LYS A 192 3.93 23.37 -20.24
C LYS A 192 2.81 22.85 -19.36
N LYS A 193 2.96 22.98 -18.03
CA LYS A 193 1.90 22.64 -17.06
C LYS A 193 0.59 23.31 -17.48
N SER A 194 -0.43 22.53 -17.80
CA SER A 194 -1.77 23.04 -18.03
C SER A 194 -2.38 23.41 -16.68
N VAL A 195 -3.17 24.48 -16.65
CA VAL A 195 -3.92 24.86 -15.45
C VAL A 195 -4.96 23.76 -15.21
N TRP A 196 -5.08 23.29 -13.96
CA TRP A 196 -6.12 22.36 -13.53
C TRP A 196 -7.49 22.72 -14.12
N THR A 197 -8.15 21.75 -14.75
CA THR A 197 -9.51 21.89 -15.32
C THR A 197 -10.58 22.21 -14.27
N ALA A 198 -10.25 22.11 -12.97
CA ALA A 198 -11.11 22.54 -11.88
C ALA A 198 -11.19 24.07 -11.70
N ARG A 199 -10.38 24.85 -12.43
CA ARG A 199 -10.66 26.28 -12.61
C ARG A 199 -11.70 26.40 -13.71
N VAL A 200 -12.98 26.35 -13.32
CA VAL A 200 -14.02 26.97 -14.14
C VAL A 200 -13.58 28.42 -14.32
N SER A 201 -13.16 28.77 -15.52
CA SER A 201 -13.03 30.17 -15.90
C SER A 201 -14.41 30.77 -15.70
N ASN A 202 -14.53 31.69 -14.74
CA ASN A 202 -15.70 32.55 -14.67
C ASN A 202 -15.88 33.23 -16.03
N MET A 203 -17.14 33.24 -16.48
CA MET A 203 -17.73 33.89 -17.66
C MET A 203 -17.84 33.03 -18.91
#